data_AF-A0A7R7RPM1-F1
#
_entry.id   AF-A0A7R7RPM1-F1
#
_cell.length_a   1.000
_cell.length_b   1.000
_cell.length_c   1.000
_cell.angle_alpha   90.00
_cell.angle_beta   90.00
_cell.angle_gamma   90.00
#
_symmetry.space_group_name_H-M   'P 1'
#
loop_
_entity.id
_entity.type
_entity.pdbx_description
1 polymer ?
#
loop_
_entity_poly.entity_id
_entity_poly.type
_entity_poly.pdbx_seq_one_letter_code
_entity_poly.pdbx_strand_id
1 'polypeptide(L)' 'MTTEAQQIAARLAAASEVFPLPRSDDFDSRVDVIAEGGALSIVVTDHLGRAKREYRAVIQYIAGDARTPSQ' A
#
# COMPACT_ATOMS: atom_id res chain seq x y z
N MET A 1 3.30 20.35 5.95
CA MET A 1 3.99 19.30 6.72
C MET A 1 3.34 17.97 6.35
N THR A 2 4.12 16.97 5.90
CA THR A 2 3.60 15.63 5.64
C THR A 2 3.59 14.84 6.94
N THR A 3 2.52 14.11 7.23
CA THR A 3 2.46 13.26 8.43
C THR A 3 3.32 12.03 8.23
N GLU A 4 3.78 11.40 9.32
CA GLU A 4 4.53 10.13 9.24
C GLU A 4 3.73 9.07 8.48
N ALA A 5 2.43 8.96 8.74
CA ALA A 5 1.53 8.07 8.00
C ALA A 5 1.55 8.34 6.48
N GLN A 6 1.61 9.61 6.06
CA GLN A 6 1.71 9.97 4.65
C GLN A 6 3.06 9.59 4.03
N GLN A 7 4.14 9.74 4.79
CA GLN A 7 5.47 9.33 4.33
C GLN A 7 5.57 7.80 4.19
N ILE A 8 4.98 7.06 5.14
CA ILE A 8 4.88 5.59 5.07
C ILE A 8 4.05 5.18 3.86
N ALA A 9 2.88 5.79 3.64
CA ALA A 9 2.01 5.51 2.49
C ALA A 9 2.76 5.72 1.17
N ALA A 10 3.39 6.89 1.02
CA ALA A 10 4.14 7.21 -0.19
C ALA A 10 5.28 6.21 -0.47
N ARG A 11 6.02 5.80 0.57
CA ARG A 11 7.10 4.80 0.44
C ARG A 11 6.58 3.41 0.06
N LEU A 12 5.46 2.99 0.65
CA LEU A 12 4.85 1.70 0.32
C LEU A 12 4.29 1.68 -1.12
N ALA A 13 3.67 2.77 -1.57
CA ALA A 13 3.23 2.88 -2.97
C ALA A 13 4.41 2.88 -3.94
N ALA A 14 5.51 3.57 -3.61
CA ALA A 14 6.72 3.57 -4.44
C ALA A 14 7.38 2.18 -4.54
N ALA A 15 7.20 1.31 -3.54
CA ALA A 15 7.70 -0.07 -3.54
C ALA A 15 6.78 -1.07 -4.27
N SER A 16 5.69 -0.62 -4.89
CA SER A 16 4.61 -1.47 -5.44
C SER A 16 5.05 -2.46 -6.53
N GLU A 17 6.19 -2.27 -7.20
CA GLU A 17 6.74 -3.30 -8.11
C GLU A 17 6.98 -4.65 -7.38
N VAL A 18 7.02 -4.64 -6.04
CA VAL A 18 7.33 -5.80 -5.19
C VAL A 18 6.09 -6.34 -4.46
N PHE A 19 4.86 -6.02 -4.89
CA PHE A 19 3.66 -6.71 -4.37
C PHE A 19 3.35 -7.93 -5.25
N PRO A 20 3.89 -9.14 -4.95
CA PRO A 20 3.51 -10.33 -5.68
C PRO A 20 2.03 -10.60 -5.41
N LEU A 21 1.20 -10.52 -6.44
CA LEU A 21 -0.07 -11.22 -6.39
C LEU A 21 0.26 -12.71 -6.28
N PRO A 22 -0.29 -13.45 -5.29
CA PRO A 22 -0.20 -14.90 -5.32
C PRO A 22 -0.80 -15.34 -6.66
N ARG A 23 0.01 -15.98 -7.51
CA ARG A 23 -0.40 -16.48 -8.82
C ARG A 23 -1.56 -17.46 -8.62
N SER A 24 -2.79 -16.96 -8.70
CA SER A 24 -3.98 -17.80 -8.82
C SER A 24 -4.23 -17.97 -10.31
N ASP A 25 -3.46 -18.83 -10.97
CA ASP A 25 -3.65 -19.38 -12.33
C ASP A 25 -3.96 -18.45 -13.52
N ASP A 26 -4.12 -17.15 -13.30
CA ASP A 26 -4.53 -16.18 -14.31
C ASP A 26 -3.36 -15.26 -14.64
N PHE A 27 -3.13 -15.19 -15.95
CA PHE A 27 -2.27 -14.28 -16.72
C PHE A 27 -2.02 -12.91 -16.09
N ASP A 28 -0.91 -12.29 -16.51
CA ASP A 28 -0.35 -11.00 -16.10
C ASP A 28 -1.41 -9.96 -15.67
N SER A 29 -1.83 -10.04 -14.42
CA SER A 29 -2.76 -9.11 -13.80
C SER A 29 -1.98 -7.88 -13.35
N ARG A 30 -2.50 -6.69 -13.65
CA ARG A 30 -1.84 -5.43 -13.29
C ARG A 30 -2.29 -4.99 -11.91
N VAL A 31 -1.33 -4.55 -11.10
CA VAL A 31 -1.58 -3.89 -9.81
C VAL A 31 -1.09 -2.47 -9.88
N ASP A 32 -1.99 -1.53 -9.62
CA ASP A 32 -1.65 -0.13 -9.40
C ASP A 32 -1.84 0.21 -7.92
N VAL A 33 -0.81 0.75 -7.29
CA VAL A 33 -0.88 1.21 -5.89
C VAL A 33 -0.64 2.71 -5.85
N ILE A 34 -1.59 3.42 -5.26
CA ILE A 34 -1.59 4.88 -5.17
C ILE A 34 -1.65 5.25 -3.69
N ALA A 35 -0.78 6.17 -3.27
CA ALA A 35 -0.82 6.73 -1.93
C ALA A 35 -1.62 8.04 -1.92
N GLU A 36 -2.64 8.12 -1.06
CA GLU A 36 -3.42 9.32 -0.81
C GLU A 36 -3.46 9.61 0.69
N GLY A 37 -2.73 10.65 1.11
CA GLY A 37 -2.56 10.94 2.54
C GLY A 37 -1.94 9.75 3.26
N GLY A 38 -2.55 9.31 4.38
CA GLY A 38 -2.13 8.14 5.15
C GLY A 38 -2.76 6.82 4.68
N ALA A 39 -3.22 6.72 3.44
CA ALA A 39 -3.85 5.51 2.90
C ALA A 39 -3.23 5.08 1.56
N LEU A 40 -3.37 3.79 1.27
CA LEU A 40 -3.04 3.16 0.00
C LEU A 40 -4.34 2.70 -0.67
N SER A 41 -4.52 3.08 -1.93
CA SER A 41 -5.53 2.52 -2.82
C SER A 41 -4.84 1.52 -3.75
N ILE A 42 -5.31 0.28 -3.75
CA ILE A 42 -4.72 -0.84 -4.49
C ILE A 42 -5.76 -1.28 -5.51
N VAL A 43 -5.47 -1.09 -6.80
CA VAL A 43 -6.35 -1.49 -7.89
C VAL A 43 -5.75 -2.71 -8.57
N VAL A 44 -6.46 -3.83 -8.49
CA VAL A 44 -6.12 -5.06 -9.21
C VAL A 44 -7.00 -5.12 -10.45
N THR A 45 -6.37 -5.10 -11.61
CA THR A 45 -7.03 -5.26 -12.91
C THR A 45 -6.72 -6.65 -13.45
N ASP A 46 -7.76 -7.38 -13.87
CA ASP A 46 -7.56 -8.68 -14.52
C ASP A 46 -6.76 -8.56 -15.83
N HIS A 47 -6.25 -9.69 -16.32
CA HIS A 47 -5.43 -9.74 -17.53
C HIS A 47 -6.16 -9.27 -18.80
N LEU A 48 -7.50 -9.27 -18.81
CA LEU A 48 -8.31 -8.79 -19.93
C LEU A 48 -8.65 -7.29 -19.82
N GLY A 49 -8.29 -6.63 -18.72
CA GLY A 49 -8.68 -5.25 -18.44
C GLY A 49 -10.17 -5.07 -18.10
N ARG A 50 -10.92 -6.14 -17.86
CA ARG A 50 -12.40 -6.13 -17.78
C ARG A 50 -12.91 -5.98 -16.36
N ALA A 51 -12.34 -6.73 -15.42
CA ALA A 51 -12.69 -6.64 -14.01
C ALA A 51 -11.63 -5.83 -13.25
N LYS A 52 -12.12 -4.86 -12.46
CA LYS A 52 -11.31 -4.11 -11.51
C LYS A 52 -11.78 -4.41 -10.11
N ARG A 53 -10.83 -4.67 -9.22
CA ARG A 53 -11.07 -4.81 -7.78
C ARG A 53 -10.22 -3.77 -7.07
N GLU A 54 -10.87 -2.96 -6.25
CA GLU A 54 -10.22 -1.90 -5.49
C GLU A 54 -10.19 -2.26 -4.02
N TYR A 55 -9.01 -2.12 -3.41
CA TYR A 55 -8.78 -2.34 -1.99
C TYR A 55 -8.17 -1.10 -1.38
N ARG A 56 -8.41 -0.90 -0.08
CA ARG A 56 -7.88 0.25 0.65
C ARG A 56 -7.20 -0.21 1.93
N ALA A 57 -5.95 0.20 2.12
CA ALA A 57 -5.22 0.03 3.36
C ALA A 57 -4.97 1.40 4.01
N VAL A 58 -5.22 1.52 5.32
CA VAL A 58 -5.05 2.78 6.06
C VAL A 58 -3.91 2.63 7.04
N ILE A 59 -2.95 3.56 7.00
CA ILE A 59 -1.85 3.64 7.94
C ILE A 59 -2.27 4.52 9.10
N GLN A 60 -2.35 3.92 10.27
CA GLN A 60 -2.74 4.58 11.50
C GLN A 60 -1.70 4.29 12.57
N TYR A 61 -1.23 5.34 13.24
CA TYR A 61 -0.42 5.19 14.44
C TYR A 61 -1.33 4.71 15.59
N ILE A 62 -1.00 3.56 16.17
CA ILE A 62 -1.79 2.96 17.26
C ILE A 62 -1.10 3.17 18.60
N ALA A 63 0.20 2.89 18.67
CA ALA A 63 1.05 3.09 19.85
C ALA A 63 2.52 3.11 19.42
N GLY A 64 3.39 3.63 20.29
CA GLY A 64 4.83 3.65 20.09
C GLY A 64 5.51 3.60 21.44
N ASP A 65 6.46 2.68 21.60
CA ASP A 65 7.28 2.62 22.79
C ASP A 65 8.28 3.78 22.73
N ALA A 66 8.01 4.82 23.50
CA ALA A 66 9.02 5.81 23.81
C ALA A 66 10.10 5.09 24.64
N ARG A 67 11.19 4.64 24.00
CA ARG A 67 12.43 4.37 24.75
C ARG A 67 12.85 5.70 25.36
N THR A 68 12.52 5.88 26.64
CA THR A 68 13.10 6.93 27.46
C THR A 68 14.61 6.73 27.41
N PRO A 69 15.41 7.70 26.93
CA PRO A 69 16.84 7.59 27.04
C PRO A 69 17.17 7.54 28.54
N SER A 70 17.77 6.44 28.98
CA SER A 70 18.36 6.32 30.30
C SER A 70 19.37 7.45 30.46
N GLN A 71 19.13 8.33 31.44
CA GLN A 71 20.09 9.36 31.88
C GLN A 71 21.38 8.72 32.39
#